data_AF-A0A376ZW87-F1
#
_entry.id   AF-A0A376ZW87-F1
#
_cell.length_a   1.000
_cell.length_b   1.000
_cell.length_c   1.000
_cell.angle_alpha   90.00
_cell.angle_beta   90.00
_cell.angle_gamma   90.00
#
_symmetry.space_group_name_H-M   'P 1'
#
loop_
_entity.id
_entity.type
_entity.pdbx_description
1 polymer ?
#
loop_
_entity_poly.entity_id
_entity_poly.type
_entity_poly.pdbx_seq_one_letter_code
_entity_poly.pdbx_strand_id
1 'polypeptide(L)'
;MSPRPRKNSTDVAGLYEKFDRRTGRVYYQYKNPVTGKFHGLGTDKGKAEKIASTANQRIAAAEAEYFMRKIDESPSATKRRGIRLKAWLIDI
;
A
#
# COMPACT_ATOMS: atom_id res chain seq x y z
N MET A 1 11.76 19.86 -22.97
CA MET A 1 11.85 18.39 -23.14
C MET A 1 10.86 17.77 -22.17
N SER A 2 9.78 17.14 -22.63
CA SER A 2 8.82 16.47 -21.74
C SER A 2 9.43 15.16 -21.23
N PRO A 3 9.31 14.82 -19.93
CA PRO A 3 9.82 13.56 -19.41
C PRO A 3 9.21 12.38 -20.17
N ARG A 4 10.05 11.44 -20.62
CA ARG A 4 9.54 10.18 -21.21
C ARG A 4 8.73 9.43 -20.12
N PRO A 5 7.52 8.96 -20.42
CA PRO A 5 6.78 8.09 -19.51
C PRO A 5 7.68 6.93 -19.10
N ARG A 6 7.91 6.78 -17.79
CA ARG A 6 8.64 5.61 -17.30
C ARG A 6 7.75 4.41 -17.57
N LYS A 7 8.31 3.38 -18.20
CA LYS A 7 7.66 2.08 -18.26
C LYS A 7 7.64 1.55 -16.82
N ASN A 8 6.56 1.80 -16.10
CA ASN A 8 6.33 1.16 -14.81
C ASN A 8 6.19 -0.33 -15.11
N SER A 9 7.12 -1.15 -14.64
CA SER A 9 7.09 -2.59 -14.94
C SER A 9 6.27 -3.38 -13.91
N THR A 10 5.85 -2.72 -12.82
CA THR A 10 4.99 -3.30 -11.78
C THR A 10 3.77 -2.42 -11.54
N ASP A 11 2.59 -3.04 -11.50
CA ASP A 11 1.32 -2.37 -11.20
C ASP A 11 1.04 -2.28 -9.69
N VAL A 12 1.85 -2.96 -8.86
CA VAL A 12 1.69 -2.97 -7.41
C VAL A 12 2.28 -1.70 -6.79
N ALA A 13 1.45 -0.93 -6.08
CA ALA A 13 1.86 0.28 -5.38
C ALA A 13 3.00 0.02 -4.37
N GLY A 14 4.01 0.88 -4.40
CA GLY A 14 5.18 0.79 -3.52
C GLY A 14 6.21 -0.27 -3.93
N LEU A 15 5.97 -1.07 -4.98
CA LEU A 15 6.95 -1.99 -5.54
C LEU A 15 7.82 -1.28 -6.59
N TYR A 16 9.13 -1.52 -6.53
CA TYR A 16 10.10 -0.94 -7.43
C TYR A 16 11.04 -1.99 -7.99
N GLU A 17 11.35 -1.85 -9.27
CA GLU A 17 12.37 -2.62 -9.96
C GLU A 17 13.69 -1.86 -10.03
N LYS A 18 14.78 -2.58 -9.79
CA LYS A 18 16.15 -2.10 -9.90
C LYS A 18 16.94 -3.05 -10.78
N PHE A 19 17.19 -2.62 -12.02
CA PHE A 19 18.06 -3.35 -12.94
C PHE A 19 19.53 -3.14 -12.55
N ASP A 20 20.23 -4.23 -12.24
CA ASP A 20 21.67 -4.24 -12.03
C ASP A 20 22.38 -4.60 -13.34
N ARG A 21 23.06 -3.59 -13.93
CA ARG A 21 23.80 -3.74 -15.18
C ARG A 21 25.00 -4.68 -15.09
N ARG A 22 25.55 -4.90 -13.89
CA ARG A 22 26.74 -5.76 -13.71
C ARG A 22 26.38 -7.24 -13.81
N THR A 23 25.22 -7.58 -13.26
CA THR A 23 24.75 -8.98 -13.17
C THR A 23 23.66 -9.28 -14.20
N GLY A 24 23.08 -8.26 -14.85
CA GLY A 24 21.95 -8.41 -15.76
C GLY A 24 20.63 -8.78 -15.05
N ARG A 25 20.58 -8.68 -13.71
CA ARG A 25 19.43 -9.09 -12.91
C ARG A 25 18.55 -7.91 -12.53
N VAL A 26 17.24 -8.14 -12.49
CA VAL A 26 16.27 -7.21 -11.91
C VAL A 26 16.04 -7.61 -10.46
N TYR A 27 16.27 -6.67 -9.54
CA TYR A 27 15.94 -6.81 -8.13
C TYR A 27 14.68 -6.02 -7.82
N TYR A 28 13.85 -6.57 -6.94
CA TYR A 28 12.63 -5.96 -6.47
C TYR A 28 12.82 -5.44 -5.05
N GLN A 29 12.33 -4.24 -4.80
CA GLN A 29 12.29 -3.64 -3.47
C GLN A 29 10.92 -3.00 -3.22
N TYR A 30 10.40 -3.15 -2.01
CA TYR A 30 9.15 -2.56 -1.58
C TYR A 30 9.40 -1.37 -0.65
N LYS A 31 8.78 -0.22 -0.94
CA LYS A 31 8.77 0.94 -0.06
C LYS A 31 7.55 0.86 0.84
N ASN A 32 7.77 0.67 2.13
CA ASN A 32 6.69 0.70 3.12
C ASN A 32 6.08 2.13 3.17
N PRO A 33 4.78 2.31 2.92
CA PRO A 33 4.15 3.63 2.89
C PRO A 33 4.08 4.30 4.27
N VAL A 34 4.06 3.52 5.35
CA VAL A 34 3.97 4.02 6.73
C VAL A 34 5.33 4.53 7.22
N THR A 35 6.41 3.79 6.95
CA THR A 35 7.75 4.12 7.46
C THR A 35 8.66 4.79 6.44
N GLY A 36 8.30 4.75 5.15
CA GLY A 36 9.13 5.21 4.04
C GLY A 36 10.35 4.36 3.72
N LYS A 37 10.63 3.29 4.49
CA LYS A 37 11.81 2.43 4.34
C LYS A 37 11.66 1.45 3.18
N PHE A 38 12.78 1.13 2.55
CA PHE A 38 12.86 0.11 1.50
C PHE A 38 13.24 -1.26 2.05
N HIS A 39 12.57 -2.29 1.56
CA HIS A 39 12.83 -3.70 1.88
C HIS A 39 13.11 -4.46 0.58
N GLY A 40 14.25 -5.15 0.49
CA GLY A 40 14.58 -5.99 -0.67
C GLY A 40 13.74 -7.27 -0.68
N LEU A 41 13.17 -7.62 -1.84
CA LEU A 41 12.30 -8.80 -2.03
C LEU A 41 12.93 -9.89 -2.91
N GLY A 42 14.13 -9.66 -3.45
CA GLY A 42 14.85 -10.61 -4.30
C GLY A 42 14.63 -10.34 -5.80
N THR A 43 14.72 -11.37 -6.64
CA THR A 43 14.68 -11.24 -8.11
C THR A 43 13.46 -11.91 -8.76
N ASP A 44 12.62 -12.57 -7.98
CA ASP A 44 11.37 -13.19 -8.46
C ASP A 44 10.24 -12.16 -8.46
N LYS A 45 9.75 -11.84 -9.67
CA LYS A 45 8.69 -10.84 -9.87
C LYS A 45 7.38 -11.22 -9.18
N GLY A 46 6.88 -12.43 -9.44
CA GLY A 46 5.58 -12.87 -8.93
C GLY A 46 5.57 -12.97 -7.42
N LYS A 47 6.69 -13.43 -6.82
CA LYS A 47 6.85 -13.45 -5.37
C LYS A 47 6.89 -12.03 -4.79
N ALA A 48 7.61 -11.11 -5.42
CA ALA A 48 7.69 -9.72 -4.97
C ALA A 48 6.34 -9.00 -5.04
N GLU A 49 5.59 -9.17 -6.14
CA GLU A 49 4.24 -8.63 -6.33
C GLU A 49 3.26 -9.16 -5.28
N LYS A 50 3.29 -10.47 -5.02
CA LYS A 50 2.45 -11.09 -3.99
C LYS A 50 2.78 -10.56 -2.59
N ILE A 51 4.06 -10.43 -2.25
CA ILE A 51 4.49 -9.88 -0.96
C ILE A 51 4.04 -8.42 -0.81
N ALA A 52 4.29 -7.58 -1.81
CA ALA A 52 3.93 -6.16 -1.77
C ALA A 52 2.40 -5.96 -1.69
N SER A 53 1.62 -6.72 -2.47
CA SER A 53 0.15 -6.66 -2.43
C SER A 53 -0.39 -7.08 -1.07
N THR A 54 0.15 -8.16 -0.49
CA THR A 54 -0.23 -8.63 0.85
C THR A 54 0.13 -7.59 1.92
N ALA A 55 1.28 -6.94 1.81
CA ALA A 55 1.69 -5.88 2.73
C ALA A 55 0.73 -4.68 2.65
N ASN A 56 0.37 -4.24 1.45
CA ASN A 56 -0.60 -3.15 1.24
C ASN A 56 -1.97 -3.50 1.84
N GLN A 57 -2.47 -4.72 1.61
CA GLN A 57 -3.74 -5.18 2.20
C GLN A 57 -3.72 -5.15 3.74
N ARG A 58 -2.62 -5.60 4.36
CA ARG A 58 -2.46 -5.59 5.82
C ARG A 58 -2.40 -4.18 6.39
N ILE A 59 -1.71 -3.26 5.72
CA ILE A 59 -1.63 -1.85 6.14
C ILE A 59 -3.02 -1.20 6.06
N ALA A 60 -3.73 -1.39 4.95
CA ALA A 60 -5.08 -0.85 4.77
C ALA A 60 -6.07 -1.40 5.82
N ALA A 61 -5.99 -2.70 6.13
CA ALA A 61 -6.81 -3.30 7.18
C ALA A 61 -6.51 -2.70 8.56
N ALA A 62 -5.23 -2.57 8.92
CA ALA A 62 -4.82 -1.97 10.19
C ALA A 62 -5.23 -0.49 10.31
N GLU A 63 -5.14 0.28 9.22
CA GLU A 63 -5.62 1.67 9.17
C GLU A 63 -7.14 1.74 9.38
N ALA A 64 -7.92 0.89 8.69
CA ALA A 64 -9.36 0.82 8.86
C ALA A 64 -9.76 0.46 10.30
N GLU A 65 -9.11 -0.56 10.91
CA GLU A 65 -9.32 -0.94 12.31
C GLU A 65 -9.00 0.21 13.27
N TYR A 66 -7.89 0.92 13.05
CA TYR A 66 -7.52 2.08 13.86
C TYR A 66 -8.59 3.18 13.83
N PHE A 67 -9.08 3.53 12.65
CA PHE A 67 -10.13 4.55 12.50
C PHE A 67 -11.45 4.10 13.12
N MET A 68 -11.85 2.85 12.93
CA MET A 68 -13.06 2.31 13.55
C MET A 68 -13.00 2.37 15.07
N ARG A 69 -11.87 1.95 15.66
CA ARG A 69 -11.66 2.05 17.10
C ARG A 69 -11.74 3.50 17.61
N LYS A 70 -11.14 4.44 16.88
CA LYS A 70 -11.20 5.87 17.23
C LYS A 70 -12.61 6.45 17.19
N ILE A 71 -13.43 6.01 16.25
CA ILE A 71 -14.84 6.43 16.15
C ILE A 71 -15.65 5.88 17.33
N ASP A 72 -15.44 4.61 17.69
CA ASP A 72 -16.15 3.97 18.80
C ASP A 72 -15.73 4.52 20.16
N GLU A 73 -14.46 4.94 20.32
CA GLU A 73 -13.95 5.63 21.51
C GLU A 73 -14.53 7.04 21.70
N SER A 74 -15.05 7.68 20.63
CA SER A 74 -15.51 9.08 20.64
C SER A 74 -16.95 9.28 20.10
N PRO A 75 -17.96 8.61 20.68
CA PRO A 75 -19.32 8.59 20.13
C PRO A 75 -20.05 9.96 20.17
N SER A 76 -19.69 10.86 21.09
CA SER A 76 -20.28 12.20 21.21
C SER A 76 -19.84 13.16 20.10
N ALA A 77 -18.62 13.02 19.58
CA ALA A 77 -18.14 13.75 18.40
C ALA A 77 -18.84 13.27 17.13
N THR A 78 -19.09 11.96 17.03
CA THR A 78 -19.82 11.33 15.91
C THR A 78 -21.29 11.74 15.84
N LYS A 79 -21.95 11.96 17.00
CA LYS A 79 -23.35 12.43 17.08
C LYS A 79 -23.56 13.83 16.48
N ARG A 80 -22.50 14.65 16.39
CA ARG A 80 -22.53 16.05 15.94
C ARG A 80 -22.26 16.24 14.44
N ARG A 81 -21.71 15.23 13.75
CA ARG A 81 -21.31 15.27 12.32
C ARG A 81 -21.90 14.11 11.50
N GLY A 82 -23.03 13.57 11.96
CA GLY A 82 -23.53 12.24 11.58
C GLY A 82 -23.42 11.85 10.11
N ILE A 83 -22.50 10.95 9.80
CA ILE A 83 -22.67 9.76 8.97
C ILE A 83 -21.69 8.71 9.53
N ARG A 84 -22.17 7.49 9.82
CA ARG A 84 -21.32 6.39 10.28
C ARG A 84 -20.67 5.72 9.08
N LEU A 85 -19.37 5.43 9.12
CA LEU A 85 -18.65 4.65 8.09
C LEU A 85 -19.31 3.29 7.79
N LYS A 86 -19.95 2.67 8.80
CA LYS A 86 -20.74 1.43 8.63
C LYS A 86 -21.92 1.59 7.67
N ALA A 87 -22.52 2.78 7.55
CA ALA A 87 -23.60 3.03 6.60
C ALA A 87 -23.09 3.03 5.14
N TRP A 88 -21.84 3.42 4.90
CA TRP A 88 -21.24 3.42 3.56
C TRP A 88 -20.86 2.02 3.05
N LEU A 89 -20.65 1.07 3.96
CA LEU A 89 -20.23 -0.29 3.63
C LEU A 89 -21.39 -1.25 3.30
N ILE A 90 -22.64 -0.81 3.51
CA ILE A 90 -23.85 -1.65 3.32
C ILE A 90 -24.52 -1.41 1.95
N ASP A 91 -24.14 -0.36 1.22
CA ASP A 91 -24.72 0.01 -0.09
C ASP A 91 -23.85 -0.38 -1.31
N ILE A 92 -23.04 -1.44 -1.20
CA ILE A 92 -22.30 -2.07 -2.33
C ILE A 92 -22.64 -3.55 -2.36
#